data_AF-F8X412-F1
#
_entry.id   AF-F8X412-F1
#
_cell.length_a   1.000
_cell.length_b   1.000
_cell.length_c   1.000
_cell.angle_alpha   90.00
_cell.angle_beta   90.00
_cell.angle_gamma   90.00
#
_symmetry.space_group_name_H-M   'P 1'
#
loop_
_entity.id
_entity.type
_entity.pdbx_description
1 polymer ?
#
loop_
_entity_poly.entity_id
_entity_poly.type
_entity_poly.pdbx_seq_one_letter_code
_entity_poly.pdbx_strand_id
1 'polypeptide(L)'
;KENPAFFTGHISCHTLRHTKAMHLLQAGVILHHIRDILGHSSVMTTEIYARSDSKQKREAIERAYLRLSPNIESENLWEKDKGLLEELMSFR
;
A
#
# COMPACT_ATOMS: atom_id res chain seq x y z
N LYS A 1 -14.04 -21.27 -20.10
CA LYS A 1 -14.47 -20.04 -20.80
C LYS A 1 -13.52 -18.93 -20.37
N GLU A 2 -12.32 -18.90 -20.94
CA GLU A 2 -11.27 -17.97 -20.53
C GLU A 2 -11.33 -16.74 -21.43
N ASN A 3 -11.49 -15.58 -20.80
CA ASN A 3 -11.63 -14.30 -21.46
C ASN A 3 -10.23 -13.65 -21.54
N PRO A 4 -9.58 -13.56 -22.71
CA PRO A 4 -8.20 -13.08 -22.84
C PRO A 4 -8.05 -11.55 -22.64
N ALA A 5 -9.12 -10.83 -22.28
CA ALA A 5 -9.14 -9.36 -22.22
C ALA A 5 -8.61 -8.73 -20.92
N PHE A 6 -8.14 -9.50 -19.93
CA PHE A 6 -7.72 -8.93 -18.64
C PHE A 6 -6.28 -8.42 -18.58
N PHE A 7 -5.42 -8.76 -19.54
CA PHE A 7 -4.01 -8.35 -19.53
C PHE A 7 -3.75 -7.33 -20.63
N THR A 8 -3.99 -6.05 -20.33
CA THR A 8 -3.78 -4.93 -21.26
C THR A 8 -2.32 -4.49 -21.36
N GLY A 9 -1.36 -5.32 -20.92
CA GLY A 9 0.07 -4.98 -20.87
C GLY A 9 0.99 -6.15 -21.18
N HIS A 10 2.22 -5.85 -21.58
CA HIS A 10 3.25 -6.85 -21.88
C HIS A 10 3.68 -7.56 -20.58
N ILE A 11 3.29 -8.82 -20.42
CA ILE A 11 3.74 -9.66 -19.32
C ILE A 11 5.20 -10.05 -19.59
N SER A 12 6.08 -9.73 -18.65
CA SER A 12 7.49 -10.09 -18.72
C SER A 12 7.90 -10.89 -17.49
N CYS A 13 9.07 -11.53 -17.53
CA CYS A 13 9.67 -12.16 -16.36
C CYS A 13 9.80 -11.18 -15.17
N HIS A 14 10.06 -9.89 -15.47
CA HIS A 14 10.12 -8.85 -14.44
C HIS A 14 8.74 -8.57 -13.80
N THR A 15 7.65 -8.62 -14.58
CA THR A 15 6.29 -8.48 -14.07
C THR A 15 5.96 -9.57 -13.06
N LEU A 16 6.26 -10.83 -13.39
CA LEU A 16 6.05 -11.96 -12.48
C LEU A 16 6.91 -11.87 -11.22
N ARG A 17 8.18 -11.44 -11.37
CA ARG A 17 9.08 -11.19 -10.23
C ARG A 17 8.50 -10.15 -9.29
N HIS A 18 8.01 -9.04 -9.82
CA HIS A 18 7.38 -7.98 -9.05
C HIS A 18 6.15 -8.48 -8.29
N THR A 19 5.24 -9.18 -8.97
CA THR A 19 4.03 -9.72 -8.34
C THR A 19 4.36 -10.71 -7.22
N LYS A 20 5.33 -11.61 -7.43
CA LYS A 20 5.76 -12.56 -6.39
C LYS A 20 6.37 -11.85 -5.18
N ALA A 21 7.24 -10.86 -5.40
CA ALA A 21 7.87 -10.09 -4.34
C ALA A 21 6.84 -9.32 -3.51
N MET A 22 5.85 -8.71 -4.16
CA MET A 22 4.78 -7.99 -3.48
C MET A 22 3.90 -8.91 -2.64
N HIS A 23 3.50 -10.07 -3.14
CA HIS A 23 2.72 -11.02 -2.36
C HIS A 23 3.48 -11.54 -1.13
N LEU A 24 4.79 -11.78 -1.24
CA LEU A 24 5.61 -12.17 -0.10
C LEU A 24 5.66 -11.05 0.95
N LEU A 25 5.83 -9.80 0.52
CA LEU A 25 5.83 -8.66 1.43
C LEU A 25 4.48 -8.49 2.15
N GLN A 26 3.37 -8.61 1.42
CA GLN A 26 2.02 -8.51 1.98
C GLN A 26 1.68 -9.66 2.93
N ALA A 27 2.28 -10.84 2.72
CA ALA A 27 2.20 -11.97 3.64
C ALA A 27 3.05 -11.77 4.91
N GLY A 28 3.75 -10.63 5.04
CA GLY A 28 4.58 -10.31 6.20
C GLY A 28 5.98 -10.93 6.17
N VAL A 29 6.44 -11.43 5.02
CA VAL A 29 7.81 -11.96 4.88
C VAL A 29 8.81 -10.82 4.99
N ILE A 30 9.86 -11.03 5.78
CA ILE A 30 10.87 -10.02 6.02
C ILE A 30 11.68 -9.76 4.74
N LEU A 31 12.00 -8.49 4.50
CA LEU A 31 12.62 -8.00 3.26
C LEU A 31 13.96 -8.67 2.93
N HIS A 32 14.74 -9.08 3.93
CA HIS A 32 15.99 -9.83 3.73
C HIS A 32 15.74 -11.22 3.16
N HIS A 33 14.70 -11.92 3.60
CA HIS A 33 14.31 -13.22 3.04
C HIS A 33 13.80 -13.06 1.60
N ILE A 34 13.05 -12.00 1.31
CA ILE A 34 12.60 -11.71 -0.06
C ILE A 34 13.80 -11.44 -0.96
N ARG A 35 14.81 -10.68 -0.49
CA ARG A 35 16.07 -10.46 -1.22
C ARG A 35 16.75 -11.78 -1.55
N ASP A 36 16.89 -12.67 -0.57
CA ASP A 36 17.58 -13.94 -0.72
C ASP A 36 16.83 -14.88 -1.69
N ILE A 37 15.50 -14.94 -1.59
CA ILE A 37 14.63 -15.69 -2.52
C ILE A 37 14.75 -15.17 -3.96
N LEU A 38 14.91 -13.86 -4.13
CA LEU A 38 15.02 -13.24 -5.45
C LEU A 38 16.46 -13.17 -5.96
N GLY A 39 17.46 -13.60 -5.18
CA GLY A 39 18.88 -13.53 -5.54
C GLY A 39 19.40 -12.11 -5.75
N HIS A 40 18.84 -11.14 -5.03
CA HIS A 40 19.31 -9.74 -5.11
C HIS A 40 20.63 -9.58 -4.35
N SER A 41 21.64 -9.00 -5.00
CA SER A 41 22.94 -8.71 -4.38
C SER A 41 22.88 -7.61 -3.32
N SER A 42 21.84 -6.77 -3.35
CA SER A 42 21.63 -5.69 -2.39
C SER A 42 20.19 -5.67 -1.88
N VAL A 43 20.01 -5.25 -0.63
CA VAL A 43 18.67 -5.02 -0.05
C VAL A 43 17.99 -3.83 -0.74
N MET A 44 18.75 -2.83 -1.22
CA MET A 44 18.20 -1.63 -1.87
C MET A 44 17.31 -1.95 -3.07
N THR A 45 17.65 -2.97 -3.88
CA THR A 45 16.82 -3.36 -5.02
C THR A 45 15.50 -4.01 -4.59
N THR A 46 15.42 -4.51 -3.36
CA THR A 46 14.20 -5.09 -2.76
C THR A 46 13.38 -4.03 -2.01
N GLU A 47 14.00 -2.93 -1.54
CA GLU A 47 13.30 -1.85 -0.81
C GLU A 47 12.21 -1.18 -1.63
N ILE A 48 12.31 -1.23 -2.97
CA ILE A 48 11.29 -0.71 -3.88
C ILE A 48 9.91 -1.32 -3.58
N TYR A 49 9.86 -2.59 -3.14
CA TYR A 49 8.62 -3.28 -2.80
C TYR A 49 7.99 -2.70 -1.51
N ALA A 50 8.80 -2.47 -0.48
CA ALA A 50 8.31 -1.85 0.77
C ALA A 50 7.81 -0.43 0.56
N ARG A 51 8.46 0.36 -0.30
CA ARG A 51 8.00 1.72 -0.59
C ARG A 51 6.69 1.75 -1.36
N SER A 52 6.44 0.73 -2.20
CA SER A 52 5.29 0.68 -3.10
C SER A 52 3.99 0.26 -2.41
N ASP A 53 4.05 -0.31 -1.21
CA ASP A 53 2.85 -0.74 -0.48
C ASP A 53 2.18 0.43 0.28
N SER A 54 1.31 1.16 -0.43
CA SER A 54 0.49 2.21 0.16
C SER A 54 -0.55 1.69 1.16
N LYS A 55 -0.96 0.41 1.05
CA LYS A 55 -1.95 -0.20 1.93
C LYS A 55 -1.35 -0.48 3.30
N GLN A 56 -0.19 -1.15 3.35
CA GLN A 56 0.51 -1.40 4.62
C GLN A 56 0.88 -0.10 5.34
N LYS A 57 1.28 0.94 4.60
CA LYS A 57 1.54 2.27 5.18
C LYS A 57 0.30 2.85 5.84
N ARG A 58 -0.86 2.80 5.17
CA ARG A 58 -2.13 3.28 5.71
C ARG A 58 -2.54 2.50 6.96
N GLU A 59 -2.48 1.17 6.91
CA GLU A 59 -2.78 0.31 8.07
C GLU A 59 -1.83 0.55 9.26
N ALA A 60 -0.56 0.86 9.01
CA ALA A 60 0.39 1.22 10.06
C ALA A 60 0.06 2.57 10.70
N ILE A 61 -0.33 3.56 9.90
CA ILE A 61 -0.77 4.88 10.38
C ILE A 61 -2.06 4.76 11.19
N GLU A 62 -3.06 4.05 10.68
CA GLU A 62 -4.34 3.82 11.38
C GLU A 62 -4.12 3.14 12.75
N ARG A 63 -3.27 2.09 12.80
CA ARG A 63 -2.92 1.42 14.06
C ARG A 63 -2.19 2.34 15.04
N ALA A 64 -1.28 3.19 14.57
CA ALA A 64 -0.59 4.15 15.41
C ALA A 64 -1.55 5.22 15.95
N TYR A 65 -2.48 5.69 15.11
CA TYR A 65 -3.48 6.71 15.47
C TYR A 65 -4.43 6.22 16.58
N LEU A 66 -4.94 4.99 16.46
CA LEU A 66 -5.78 4.35 17.49
C LEU A 66 -5.11 4.26 18.86
N ARG A 67 -3.79 4.09 18.89
CA ARG A 67 -3.02 4.02 20.14
C ARG A 67 -2.85 5.39 20.81
N LEU A 68 -2.75 6.46 20.01
CA LEU A 68 -2.47 7.80 20.51
C LEU A 68 -3.74 8.51 21.00
N SER A 69 -4.91 8.16 20.46
CA SER A 69 -6.17 8.76 20.89
C SER A 69 -7.27 7.71 21.04
N PRO A 70 -7.30 6.98 22.17
CA PRO A 70 -8.18 5.83 22.37
C PRO A 70 -9.68 6.14 22.44
N ASN A 71 -10.09 7.42 22.41
CA ASN A 71 -11.47 7.89 22.59
C ASN A 71 -12.01 8.77 21.46
N ILE A 72 -11.36 8.80 20.29
CA ILE A 72 -11.97 9.46 19.12
C ILE A 72 -12.95 8.44 18.53
N GLU A 73 -14.23 8.57 18.85
CA GLU A 73 -15.29 8.04 17.99
C GLU A 73 -14.93 8.46 16.56
N SER A 74 -14.74 7.49 15.68
CA SER A 74 -14.40 7.68 14.27
C SER A 74 -15.57 8.29 13.48
N GLU A 75 -16.35 9.17 14.09
CA GLU A 75 -17.20 10.05 13.34
C GLU A 75 -16.28 11.07 12.69
N ASN A 76 -16.23 11.05 11.37
CA ASN A 76 -15.56 12.07 10.57
C ASN A 76 -16.14 13.46 10.94
N LEU A 77 -15.58 14.11 11.96
CA LEU A 77 -16.05 15.42 12.42
C LEU A 77 -16.02 16.46 11.27
N TRP A 78 -15.05 16.32 10.37
CA TRP A 78 -14.92 17.12 9.16
C TRP A 78 -16.03 16.87 8.12
N GLU A 79 -16.66 15.69 8.09
CA GLU A 79 -17.85 15.42 7.25
C GLU A 79 -19.11 16.08 7.83
N LYS A 80 -19.12 16.37 9.13
CA LYS A 80 -20.24 17.06 9.81
C LYS A 80 -20.09 18.58 9.81
N ASP A 81 -18.88 19.08 9.61
CA ASP A 81 -18.59 20.51 9.53
C ASP A 81 -18.93 21.05 8.13
N LYS A 82 -20.16 21.56 7.98
CA LYS A 82 -20.64 22.17 6.74
C LYS A 82 -19.82 23.40 6.33
N GLY A 83 -19.30 24.17 7.28
CA GLY A 83 -18.51 25.36 6.99
C GLY A 83 -17.16 25.00 6.37
N LEU A 84 -16.51 23.98 6.93
CA LEU A 84 -15.25 23.44 6.40
C LEU A 84 -15.43 22.85 4.99
N LEU A 85 -16.53 22.13 4.74
CA LEU A 85 -16.85 21.58 3.42
C LEU A 85 -17.06 22.69 2.37
N GLU A 86 -17.79 23.75 2.72
CA GLU A 86 -17.99 24.91 1.84
C GLU A 86 -16.67 25.63 1.54
N GLU A 87 -15.83 25.82 2.55
CA GLU A 87 -14.52 26.46 2.40
C GLU A 87 -13.60 25.64 1.48
N LEU A 88 -13.50 24.31 1.70
CA LEU A 88 -12.72 23.40 0.85
C LEU A 88 -13.26 23.30 -0.59
N MET A 89 -14.58 23.38 -0.78
CA MET A 89 -15.18 23.41 -2.12
C MET A 89 -14.97 24.75 -2.83
N SER A 90 -14.76 25.85 -2.10
CA SER A 90 -14.50 27.18 -2.69
C SER A 90 -13.11 27.30 -3.33
N PHE A 91 -12.15 26.45 -2.95
CA PHE A 91 -10.80 26.42 -3.52
C PHE A 91 -10.70 25.67 -4.86
N ARG A 92 -11.83 25.18 -5.39
CA ARG A 92 -11.92 24.53 -6.71
C ARG A 92 -12.15 25.56 -7.82
#